data_AF-A0AAW0AQ87-F1
#
_entry.id   AF-A0AAW0AQ87-F1
#
_cell.length_a   1.000
_cell.length_b   1.000
_cell.length_c   1.000
_cell.angle_alpha   90.00
_cell.angle_beta   90.00
_cell.angle_gamma   90.00
#
_symmetry.space_group_name_H-M   'P 1'
#
loop_
_entity.id
_entity.type
_entity.pdbx_description
1 polymer ?
#
loop_
_entity_poly.entity_id
_entity_poly.type
_entity_poly.pdbx_seq_one_letter_code
_entity_poly.pdbx_strand_id
1 'polypeptide(L)'
;MLFSASVVVSLLFTAAFGHPLAGLVNVTDTDIVPRACGTFISDDELMAAEAHFAANKVEPSSLAPLAATLNIYFHVVSRDSSVAGGNVPDSQIADQITVMNEAFSGSGN
;
A
#
# COMPACT_ATOMS: atom_id res chain seq x y z
N MET A 1 -39.33 -2.65 -42.55
CA MET A 1 -40.00 -1.33 -42.51
C MET A 1 -39.18 -0.48 -41.55
N LEU A 2 -38.04 0.09 -41.97
CA LEU A 2 -37.87 1.44 -42.56
C LEU A 2 -38.37 2.56 -41.65
N PHE A 3 -37.46 3.27 -40.98
CA PHE A 3 -37.40 4.72 -40.69
C PHE A 3 -36.05 4.97 -39.97
N SER A 4 -35.30 6.06 -40.13
CA SER A 4 -35.26 7.13 -41.11
C SER A 4 -34.01 7.97 -40.81
N ALA A 5 -33.36 8.40 -41.89
CA ALA A 5 -32.38 9.47 -42.10
C ALA A 5 -31.79 10.31 -40.94
N SER A 6 -30.46 10.42 -41.04
CA SER A 6 -29.54 11.49 -40.60
C SER A 6 -30.11 12.91 -40.50
N VAL A 7 -29.65 13.64 -39.46
CA VAL A 7 -29.59 15.11 -39.45
C VAL A 7 -28.12 15.51 -39.42
N VAL A 8 -27.71 16.25 -40.45
CA VAL A 8 -26.42 16.92 -40.62
C VAL A 8 -26.59 18.38 -40.17
N VAL A 9 -25.45 19.09 -39.99
CA VAL A 9 -25.23 20.57 -39.92
C VAL A 9 -24.98 21.06 -38.49
N SER A 10 -23.96 21.86 -38.14
CA SER A 10 -22.67 22.28 -38.70
C SER A 10 -21.96 23.07 -37.58
N LEU A 11 -20.61 23.04 -37.60
CA LEU A 11 -19.62 24.05 -37.15
C LEU A 11 -20.04 25.16 -36.16
N LEU A 12 -19.22 25.37 -35.12
CA LEU A 12 -18.52 26.66 -34.84
C LEU A 12 -17.53 26.53 -33.65
N PHE A 13 -16.24 26.77 -33.96
CA PHE A 13 -15.24 27.58 -33.25
C PHE A 13 -14.83 27.34 -31.76
N THR A 14 -13.57 26.88 -31.64
CA THR A 14 -12.49 27.28 -30.72
C THR A 14 -12.70 27.32 -29.20
N ALA A 15 -11.95 26.46 -28.51
CA ALA A 15 -10.96 26.92 -27.53
C ALA A 15 -9.77 25.95 -27.53
N ALA A 16 -8.60 26.45 -27.90
CA ALA A 16 -7.34 25.74 -27.78
C ALA A 16 -7.02 25.53 -26.30
N PHE A 17 -7.34 24.34 -25.77
CA PHE A 17 -6.73 23.87 -24.53
C PHE A 17 -5.47 23.09 -24.91
N GLY A 18 -4.39 23.83 -25.14
CA GLY A 18 -3.04 23.29 -25.13
C GLY A 18 -2.71 22.82 -23.72
N HIS A 19 -3.16 21.62 -23.35
CA HIS A 19 -2.56 20.87 -22.26
C HIS A 19 -1.30 20.22 -22.83
N PRO A 20 -0.09 20.53 -22.31
CA PRO A 20 1.01 19.63 -22.53
C PRO A 20 0.64 18.33 -21.80
N LEU A 21 0.13 17.35 -22.54
CA LEU A 21 0.19 15.95 -22.14
C LEU A 21 1.67 15.54 -22.18
N ALA A 22 2.44 16.09 -21.24
CA ALA A 22 3.77 15.64 -20.94
C ALA A 22 3.64 14.35 -20.13
N GLY A 23 3.81 13.22 -20.83
CA GLY A 23 4.11 11.93 -20.24
C GLY A 23 2.90 11.11 -19.82
N LEU A 24 2.32 10.36 -20.77
CA LEU A 24 1.79 9.04 -20.41
C LEU A 24 3.01 8.20 -19.99
N VAL A 25 3.21 8.03 -18.68
CA VAL A 25 4.14 7.02 -18.18
C VAL A 25 3.49 5.67 -18.47
N ASN A 26 3.95 5.00 -19.52
CA ASN A 26 3.53 3.66 -19.85
C ASN A 26 4.20 2.70 -18.86
N VAL A 27 3.63 2.59 -17.65
CA VAL A 27 4.04 1.60 -16.65
C VAL A 27 3.67 0.24 -17.22
N THR A 28 4.60 -0.39 -17.92
CA THR A 28 4.53 -1.82 -18.20
C THR A 28 4.71 -2.55 -16.89
N ASP A 29 3.91 -3.59 -16.64
CA ASP A 29 3.94 -4.46 -15.45
C ASP A 29 5.35 -4.99 -15.07
N THR A 30 6.28 -4.95 -16.03
CA THR A 30 7.70 -5.29 -15.85
C THR A 30 8.54 -4.26 -15.09
N ASP A 31 8.03 -3.03 -14.85
CA ASP A 31 8.74 -1.98 -14.07
C ASP A 31 8.36 -1.96 -12.58
N ILE A 32 7.40 -2.80 -12.16
CA ILE A 32 7.20 -3.06 -10.73
C ILE A 32 8.28 -4.06 -10.33
N VAL A 33 9.44 -3.57 -9.87
CA VAL A 33 10.33 -4.43 -9.07
C VAL A 33 9.47 -4.87 -7.89
N PRO A 34 9.10 -6.16 -7.77
CA PRO A 34 8.31 -6.63 -6.67
C PRO A 34 9.05 -6.25 -5.40
N ARG A 35 8.34 -5.73 -4.40
CA ARG A 35 8.98 -5.50 -3.10
C ARG A 35 9.61 -6.82 -2.66
N ALA A 36 10.93 -6.83 -2.55
CA ALA A 36 11.64 -7.99 -2.07
C ALA A 36 11.29 -8.14 -0.58
N CYS A 37 10.43 -9.11 -0.28
CA CYS A 37 10.20 -9.52 1.11
C CYS A 37 11.25 -10.57 1.46
N GLY A 38 11.96 -10.37 2.57
CA GLY A 38 12.97 -11.34 3.04
C GLY A 38 12.37 -12.65 3.57
N THR A 39 11.05 -12.76 3.66
CA THR A 39 10.35 -13.96 4.07
C THR A 39 9.82 -14.71 2.85
N PHE A 40 10.34 -15.91 2.63
CA PHE A 40 9.77 -16.91 1.72
C PHE A 40 9.34 -18.10 2.58
N ILE A 41 8.08 -18.52 2.44
CA ILE A 41 7.50 -19.65 3.17
C ILE A 41 7.02 -20.63 2.09
N SER A 42 7.50 -21.86 2.11
CA SER A 42 6.99 -22.90 1.21
C SER A 42 5.57 -23.31 1.60
N ASP A 43 4.80 -23.86 0.65
CA ASP A 43 3.43 -24.30 0.91
C ASP A 43 3.36 -25.32 2.07
N ASP A 44 4.32 -26.24 2.13
CA ASP A 44 4.41 -27.25 3.20
C ASP A 44 4.67 -26.60 4.58
N GLU A 45 5.55 -25.61 4.66
CA GLU A 45 5.82 -24.87 5.90
C GLU A 45 4.63 -24.02 6.33
N LEU A 46 3.94 -23.38 5.37
CA LEU A 46 2.73 -22.63 5.64
C LEU A 46 1.65 -23.54 6.22
N MET A 47 1.40 -24.69 5.60
CA MET A 47 0.43 -25.68 6.12
C MET A 47 0.79 -26.15 7.53
N ALA A 48 2.06 -26.44 7.79
CA ALA A 48 2.51 -26.84 9.12
C ALA A 48 2.33 -25.73 10.17
N ALA A 49 2.64 -24.48 9.81
CA ALA A 49 2.48 -23.32 10.68
C ALA A 49 1.00 -23.02 10.99
N GLU A 50 0.13 -23.07 9.98
CA GLU A 50 -1.32 -22.88 10.15
C GLU A 50 -1.96 -24.01 10.98
N ALA A 51 -1.54 -25.27 10.76
CA ALA A 51 -1.99 -26.39 11.59
C ALA A 51 -1.55 -26.23 13.05
N HIS A 52 -0.31 -25.79 13.28
CA HIS A 52 0.18 -25.47 14.62
C HIS A 52 -0.59 -24.31 15.25
N PHE A 53 -0.85 -23.24 14.51
CA PHE A 53 -1.65 -22.10 14.99
C PHE A 53 -3.06 -22.53 15.35
N ALA A 54 -3.75 -23.29 14.48
CA ALA A 54 -5.11 -23.76 14.74
C ALA A 54 -5.22 -24.64 15.99
N ALA A 55 -4.21 -25.47 16.27
CA ALA A 55 -4.17 -26.32 17.45
C ALA A 55 -3.85 -25.58 18.76
N ASN A 56 -3.16 -24.44 18.68
CA ASN A 56 -2.60 -23.74 19.85
C ASN A 56 -3.15 -22.32 20.07
N LYS A 57 -3.95 -21.79 19.14
CA LYS A 57 -4.54 -20.45 19.29
C LYS A 57 -5.41 -20.41 20.54
N VAL A 58 -5.23 -19.34 21.32
CA VAL A 58 -6.10 -19.04 22.45
C VAL A 58 -7.13 -18.04 21.96
N GLU A 59 -8.40 -18.45 21.92
CA GLU A 59 -9.48 -17.54 21.54
C GLU A 59 -9.65 -16.47 22.63
N PRO A 60 -9.61 -15.18 22.27
CA PRO A 60 -9.86 -14.13 23.24
C PRO A 60 -11.31 -14.20 23.74
N SER A 61 -11.50 -14.11 25.06
CA SER A 61 -12.82 -14.17 25.70
C SER A 61 -13.73 -12.99 25.35
N SER A 62 -13.14 -11.88 24.88
CA SER A 62 -13.85 -10.81 24.20
C SER A 62 -12.91 -10.11 23.21
N LEU A 63 -13.41 -9.87 22.00
CA LEU A 63 -12.86 -8.88 21.09
C LEU A 63 -13.59 -7.57 21.38
N ALA A 64 -13.17 -6.85 22.42
CA ALA A 64 -13.66 -5.49 22.57
C ALA A 64 -13.15 -4.68 21.36
N PRO A 65 -13.98 -3.82 20.72
CA PRO A 65 -13.51 -2.88 19.72
C PRO A 65 -12.72 -1.79 20.46
N LEU A 66 -11.52 -2.14 20.90
CA LEU A 66 -10.60 -1.24 21.55
C LEU A 66 -9.59 -0.85 20.49
N ALA A 67 -9.56 0.44 20.16
CA ALA A 67 -8.37 1.05 19.61
C ALA A 67 -7.24 0.77 20.61
N ALA A 68 -6.39 -0.22 20.31
CA ALA A 68 -5.28 -0.59 21.16
C ALA A 68 -4.13 0.38 20.93
N THR A 69 -3.75 1.12 21.96
CA THR A 69 -2.52 1.92 21.91
C THR A 69 -1.33 1.00 22.17
N LEU A 70 -0.47 0.85 21.17
CA LEU A 70 0.77 0.07 21.29
C LEU A 70 1.93 0.99 21.64
N ASN A 71 2.72 0.63 22.64
CA ASN A 71 4.00 1.28 22.93
C ASN A 71 5.06 0.69 22.00
N ILE A 72 5.52 1.49 21.03
CA ILE A 72 6.46 1.05 19.99
C ILE A 72 7.85 1.62 20.30
N TYR A 73 8.87 0.77 20.20
CA TYR A 73 10.28 1.15 20.36
C TYR A 73 11.03 0.82 19.06
N PHE A 74 11.66 1.83 18.46
CA PHE A 74 12.49 1.65 17.27
C PHE A 74 13.95 1.47 17.68
N HIS A 75 14.57 0.38 17.23
CA HIS A 75 16.01 0.17 17.35
C HIS A 75 16.70 0.61 16.08
N VAL A 76 17.26 1.82 16.07
CA VAL A 76 18.08 2.32 14.95
C VAL A 76 19.49 1.74 15.10
N VAL A 77 19.87 0.87 14.16
CA VAL A 77 21.23 0.32 14.07
C VAL A 77 21.92 0.99 12.89
N SER A 78 22.87 1.88 13.16
CA SER A 78 23.60 2.63 12.15
C SER A 78 25.09 2.29 12.18
N ARG A 79 25.71 2.29 10.99
CA ARG A 79 27.17 2.17 10.85
C ARG A 79 27.88 3.47 11.20
N ASP A 80 27.27 4.59 10.83
CA ASP A 80 27.79 5.95 11.01
C ASP A 80 26.62 6.94 11.15
N SER A 81 26.89 8.24 11.32
CA SER A 81 25.87 9.26 11.55
C SER A 81 25.12 9.71 10.29
N SER A 82 25.44 9.18 9.11
CA SER A 82 24.78 9.56 7.86
C SER A 82 23.53 8.72 7.61
N VAL A 83 22.55 9.30 6.89
CA VAL A 83 21.33 8.59 6.50
C VAL A 83 21.66 7.37 5.64
N ALA A 84 22.60 7.50 4.71
CA ALA A 84 23.08 6.38 3.89
C ALA A 84 23.79 5.28 4.71
N GLY A 85 24.32 5.63 5.88
CA GLY A 85 24.91 4.70 6.85
C GLY A 85 23.90 4.05 7.78
N GLY A 86 22.60 4.27 7.57
CA GLY A 86 21.52 3.71 8.39
C GLY A 86 21.12 4.58 9.58
N ASN A 87 21.66 5.80 9.71
CA ASN A 87 21.18 6.75 10.72
C ASN A 87 19.81 7.29 10.31
N VAL A 88 18.77 6.93 11.05
CA VAL A 88 17.39 7.36 10.77
C VAL A 88 17.02 8.52 11.71
N PRO A 89 16.75 9.73 11.20
CA PRO A 89 16.31 10.84 12.04
C PRO A 89 14.92 10.60 12.64
N ASP A 90 14.66 11.17 13.81
CA ASP A 90 13.38 11.06 14.53
C ASP A 90 12.16 11.43 13.66
N SER A 91 12.32 12.38 12.73
CA SER A 91 11.24 12.76 11.81
C SER A 91 10.80 11.59 10.93
N GLN A 92 11.73 10.77 10.43
CA GLN A 92 11.39 9.60 9.61
C GLN A 92 10.72 8.51 10.45
N ILE A 93 11.08 8.39 11.73
CA ILE A 93 10.40 7.47 12.66
C ILE A 93 8.98 7.94 12.94
N ALA A 94 8.77 9.25 13.15
CA ALA A 94 7.45 9.84 13.32
C ALA A 94 6.56 9.66 12.08
N ASP A 95 7.14 9.82 10.89
CA ASP A 95 6.45 9.57 9.63
C ASP A 95 6.01 8.10 9.52
N GLN A 96 6.87 7.14 9.90
CA GLN A 96 6.52 5.72 9.92
C GLN A 96 5.40 5.41 10.92
N ILE A 97 5.39 6.04 12.09
CA ILE A 97 4.30 5.91 13.06
C ILE A 97 2.99 6.41 12.46
N THR A 98 3.02 7.50 11.69
CA THR A 98 1.85 8.03 10.98
C THR A 98 1.32 7.01 9.98
N VAL A 99 2.19 6.46 9.13
CA VAL A 99 1.81 5.42 8.14
C VAL A 99 1.18 4.20 8.81
N MET A 100 1.74 3.71 9.91
CA MET A 100 1.18 2.55 10.63
C MET A 100 -0.21 2.87 11.19
N ASN A 101 -0.37 4.02 11.86
CA ASN A 101 -1.67 4.41 12.42
C ASN A 101 -2.74 4.56 11.32
N GLU A 102 -2.39 5.15 10.17
CA GLU A 102 -3.29 5.27 9.03
C GLU A 102 -3.68 3.90 8.47
N ALA A 103 -2.69 3.05 8.18
CA ALA A 103 -2.90 1.73 7.59
C ALA A 103 -3.73 0.80 8.48
N PHE A 104 -3.56 0.88 9.81
CA PHE A 104 -4.28 0.03 10.77
C PHE A 104 -5.56 0.66 11.33
N SER A 105 -5.88 1.91 11.00
CA SER A 105 -7.05 2.64 11.54
C SER A 105 -8.40 1.93 11.34
N GLY A 106 -8.56 1.17 10.25
CA GLY A 106 -9.77 0.38 9.95
C GLY A 106 -9.67 -1.10 10.30
N SER A 107 -8.59 -1.53 10.94
CA SER A 107 -8.34 -2.94 11.27
C SER A 107 -9.06 -3.37 12.56
N GLY A 108 -9.34 -4.66 12.72
CA GLY A 108 -9.92 -5.21 13.95
C GLY A 108 -11.45 -5.25 14.00
N ASN A 109 -12.12 -5.27 12.84
CA ASN A 109 -13.57 -5.49 12.70
C ASN A 109 -13.89 -6.93 12.31
#